data_AF-A0AA41V6C6-F1
#
_entry.id   AF-A0AA41V6C6-F1
#
_cell.length_a   1.000
_cell.length_b   1.000
_cell.length_c   1.000
_cell.angle_alpha   90.00
_cell.angle_beta   90.00
_cell.angle_gamma   90.00
#
_symmetry.space_group_name_H-M   'P 1'
#
loop_
_entity.id
_entity.type
_entity.pdbx_description
1 polymer ?
#
loop_
_entity_poly.entity_id
_entity_poly.type
_entity_poly.pdbx_seq_one_letter_code
_entity_poly.pdbx_strand_id
1 'polypeptide(L)'
;AMPQLTDRTKLPNIVDPVIRNTMDLKHLYQVAAVAVLCVQPEPSYRPLITDVLHSLVPLVPAELGGTLRVSDPTSITNIKSSA
;
A
#
# COMPACT_ATOMS: atom_id res chain seq x y z
N ALA A 1 5.05 -21.90 7.96
CA ALA A 1 3.77 -21.20 7.76
C ALA A 1 3.88 -20.30 6.55
N MET A 2 2.84 -20.18 5.72
CA MET A 2 2.83 -19.28 4.56
C MET A 2 2.30 -17.90 4.99
N PRO A 3 2.93 -16.78 4.58
CA PRO A 3 2.47 -15.45 4.97
C PRO A 3 1.08 -15.17 4.39
N GLN A 4 0.20 -14.54 5.18
CA GLN A 4 -1.19 -14.26 4.79
C GLN A 4 -1.33 -13.05 3.84
N LEU A 5 -0.24 -12.69 3.16
CA LEU A 5 -0.15 -11.51 2.28
C LEU A 5 -0.94 -11.68 0.97
N THR A 6 -1.30 -12.91 0.62
CA THR A 6 -2.09 -13.24 -0.58
C THR A 6 -3.60 -13.09 -0.36
N ASP A 7 -4.07 -13.07 0.89
CA ASP A 7 -5.48 -12.95 1.22
C ASP A 7 -5.86 -11.50 1.51
N ARG A 8 -6.48 -10.86 0.51
CA ARG A 8 -6.92 -9.46 0.60
C ARG A 8 -7.89 -9.20 1.76
N THR A 9 -8.69 -10.19 2.15
CA THR A 9 -9.67 -10.03 3.25
C THR A 9 -9.00 -10.01 4.62
N LYS A 10 -7.84 -10.65 4.74
CA LYS A 10 -7.06 -10.74 5.98
C LYS A 10 -5.98 -9.68 6.07
N LEU A 11 -5.61 -9.07 4.95
CA LEU A 11 -4.58 -8.05 4.88
C LEU A 11 -4.79 -6.88 5.85
N PRO A 12 -6.00 -6.29 5.97
CA PRO A 12 -6.26 -5.23 6.95
C PRO A 12 -6.13 -5.71 8.40
N ASN A 13 -6.22 -7.03 8.64
CA ASN A 13 -6.15 -7.61 9.97
C ASN A 13 -4.72 -7.89 10.45
N ILE A 14 -3.76 -8.00 9.52
CA ILE A 14 -2.35 -8.31 9.82
C ILE A 14 -1.43 -7.08 9.80
N VAL A 15 -1.91 -5.94 9.30
CA VAL A 15 -1.18 -4.67 9.37
C VAL A 15 -1.16 -4.10 10.78
N ASP A 16 -0.14 -3.31 11.05
CA ASP A 16 0.01 -2.59 12.32
C ASP A 16 -1.28 -1.80 12.63
N PRO A 17 -1.83 -1.92 13.86
CA PRO A 17 -3.00 -1.17 14.29
C PRO A 17 -2.91 0.34 14.06
N VAL A 18 -1.73 0.94 14.14
CA VAL A 18 -1.56 2.39 13.92
C VAL A 18 -1.71 2.78 12.45
N ILE A 19 -1.50 1.85 11.52
CA ILE A 19 -1.56 2.07 10.07
C ILE A 19 -2.93 1.69 9.49
N ARG A 20 -3.64 0.75 10.13
CA ARG A 20 -4.89 0.14 9.63
C ARG A 20 -5.93 1.15 9.13
N ASN A 21 -6.05 2.29 9.79
CA ASN A 21 -7.07 3.31 9.48
C ASN A 21 -6.49 4.59 8.88
N THR A 22 -5.19 4.65 8.61
CA THR A 22 -4.51 5.85 8.11
C THR A 22 -4.15 5.76 6.62
N MET A 23 -4.30 4.59 6.00
CA MET A 23 -3.96 4.34 4.61
C MET A 23 -5.17 3.79 3.84
N ASP A 24 -5.35 4.27 2.61
CA ASP A 24 -6.36 3.72 1.71
C ASP A 24 -6.05 2.24 1.39
N LEU A 25 -7.11 1.41 1.35
CA LEU A 25 -7.00 -0.02 1.08
C LEU A 25 -6.36 -0.30 -0.28
N LYS A 26 -6.52 0.60 -1.26
CA LYS A 26 -5.85 0.47 -2.56
C LYS A 26 -4.32 0.47 -2.41
N HIS A 27 -3.77 1.44 -1.68
CA HIS A 27 -2.33 1.51 -1.43
C HIS A 27 -1.86 0.32 -0.59
N LEU A 28 -2.67 -0.11 0.38
CA LEU A 28 -2.40 -1.31 1.16
C LEU A 28 -2.20 -2.55 0.27
N TYR A 29 -3.13 -2.79 -0.66
CA TYR A 29 -3.04 -3.93 -1.57
C TYR A 29 -1.86 -3.83 -2.54
N GLN A 30 -1.48 -2.62 -2.96
CA GLN A 30 -0.31 -2.43 -3.82
C GLN A 30 0.99 -2.79 -3.10
N VAL A 31 1.18 -2.30 -1.87
CA VAL A 31 2.35 -2.65 -1.05
C VAL A 31 2.40 -4.15 -0.78
N ALA A 32 1.25 -4.77 -0.47
CA ALA A 32 1.19 -6.20 -0.24
C ALA A 32 1.54 -7.02 -1.48
N ALA A 33 1.15 -6.59 -2.69
CA ALA A 33 1.54 -7.28 -3.92
C ALA A 33 3.08 -7.32 -4.07
N VAL A 34 3.77 -6.21 -3.77
CA VAL A 34 5.24 -6.16 -3.76
C VAL A 34 5.81 -7.11 -2.69
N ALA A 35 5.24 -7.08 -1.48
CA ALA A 35 5.66 -7.96 -0.39
C ALA A 35 5.48 -9.45 -0.72
N VAL A 36 4.38 -9.83 -1.40
CA VAL A 36 4.13 -11.21 -1.87
C VAL A 36 5.22 -11.67 -2.82
N LEU A 37 5.71 -10.81 -3.72
CA LEU A 37 6.81 -11.15 -4.62
C LEU A 37 8.14 -11.33 -3.86
N CYS A 38 8.42 -10.49 -2.87
CA CYS A 38 9.65 -10.57 -2.08
C CYS A 38 9.78 -11.86 -1.25
N VAL A 39 8.66 -12.44 -0.81
CA VAL A 39 8.64 -13.65 0.04
C VAL A 39 8.32 -14.93 -0.73
N GLN A 40 8.43 -14.92 -2.06
CA GLN A 40 8.18 -16.11 -2.87
C GLN A 40 9.08 -17.28 -2.44
N PRO A 41 8.53 -18.51 -2.36
CA PRO A 41 9.33 -19.69 -2.03
C PRO A 41 10.48 -19.88 -3.03
N GLU A 42 10.16 -19.70 -4.31
CA GLU A 42 11.10 -19.80 -5.42
C GLU A 42 11.90 -18.49 -5.56
N PRO A 43 13.25 -18.52 -5.42
CA PRO A 43 14.08 -17.32 -5.45
C PRO A 43 14.03 -16.55 -6.77
N SER A 44 13.82 -17.24 -7.90
CA SER A 44 13.77 -16.64 -9.22
C SER A 44 12.56 -15.71 -9.46
N TYR A 45 11.52 -15.82 -8.63
CA TYR A 45 10.37 -14.89 -8.66
C TYR A 45 10.56 -13.68 -7.75
N ARG A 46 11.62 -13.64 -6.93
CA ARG A 46 11.88 -12.49 -6.06
C ARG A 46 12.46 -11.36 -6.92
N PRO A 47 11.90 -10.14 -6.83
CA PRO A 47 12.35 -9.01 -7.62
C PRO A 47 13.75 -8.53 -7.18
N LEU A 48 14.44 -7.83 -8.07
CA LEU A 48 15.63 -7.08 -7.68
C LEU A 48 15.23 -5.95 -6.72
N ILE A 49 16.13 -5.57 -5.82
CA ILE A 49 15.84 -4.49 -4.86
C ILE A 49 15.52 -3.16 -5.56
N THR A 50 16.10 -2.94 -6.74
CA THR A 50 15.82 -1.78 -7.59
C THR A 50 14.37 -1.78 -8.09
N ASP A 51 13.81 -2.94 -8.42
CA ASP A 51 12.42 -3.07 -8.87
C ASP A 51 11.44 -2.89 -7.71
N VAL A 52 11.81 -3.36 -6.51
CA VAL A 52 11.07 -3.10 -5.27
C VAL A 52 11.03 -1.60 -5.00
N LEU A 53 12.17 -0.92 -5.08
CA LEU A 53 12.25 0.53 -4.90
C LEU A 53 11.34 1.27 -5.89
N HIS A 54 11.46 0.98 -7.18
CA HIS A 54 10.62 1.62 -8.21
C HIS A 54 9.13 1.32 -8.03
N SER A 55 8.78 0.15 -7.48
CA SER A 55 7.39 -0.19 -7.18
C SER A 55 6.85 0.55 -5.94
N LEU A 56 7.70 0.87 -4.97
CA LEU A 56 7.31 1.54 -3.73
C LEU A 56 7.32 3.07 -3.84
N VAL A 57 8.21 3.67 -4.64
CA VAL A 57 8.31 5.14 -4.80
C VAL A 57 6.96 5.80 -5.11
N PRO A 58 6.11 5.27 -6.02
CA PRO A 58 4.79 5.83 -6.29
C PRO A 58 3.77 5.72 -5.16
N LEU A 59 4.05 4.90 -4.14
CA LEU A 59 3.16 4.62 -3.01
C LEU A 59 3.56 5.40 -1.75
N VAL A 60 4.72 6.07 -1.77
CA VAL A 60 5.24 6.84 -0.63
C VAL A 60 4.92 8.33 -0.85
N PRO A 61 4.42 9.05 0.17
CA PRO A 61 4.20 10.49 0.11
C PRO A 61 5.44 11.27 -0.35
N ALA A 62 5.23 12.35 -1.10
CA ALA A 62 6.32 13.18 -1.64
C ALA A 62 7.21 13.77 -0.53
N GLU A 63 6.64 14.08 0.62
CA GLU A 63 7.31 14.60 1.81
C GLU A 63 8.29 13.59 2.42
N LEU A 64 8.09 12.29 2.13
CA LEU A 64 8.93 11.19 2.57
C LEU A 64 9.85 10.67 1.44
N GLY A 65 9.96 11.41 0.33
CA GLY A 65 10.84 11.07 -0.80
C GLY A 65 10.22 10.15 -1.86
N GLY A 66 8.90 9.94 -1.83
CA GLY A 66 8.18 9.24 -2.89
C GLY A 66 7.52 10.18 -3.90
N THR A 67 6.51 9.68 -4.62
CA THR A 67 5.74 10.49 -5.58
C THR A 67 4.23 10.42 -5.37
N LEU A 68 3.75 9.79 -4.29
CA LEU A 68 2.34 9.75 -3.97
C LEU A 68 1.89 11.16 -3.57
N ARG A 69 0.90 11.70 -4.28
CA ARG A 69 0.19 12.91 -3.86
C ARG A 69 -1.04 12.47 -3.07
N VAL A 70 -0.98 12.64 -1.75
CA VAL A 70 -2.14 12.38 -0.89
C VAL A 70 -3.14 13.50 -1.14
N SER A 71 -4.21 13.21 -1.87
CA SER A 71 -5.35 14.11 -1.93
C SER A 71 -6.05 14.07 -0.57
N ASP A 72 -6.10 15.20 0.13
CA ASP A 72 -6.81 15.31 1.41
C ASP A 72 -8.25 14.79 1.28
N PRO A 73 -8.71 13.88 2.17
CA PRO A 73 -10.11 13.46 2.20
C PRO A 73 -11.07 14.61 2.56
N THR A 74 -10.55 15.76 3.01
CA THR A 74 -11.31 16.94 3.41
C THR A 74 -11.97 17.69 2.24
N SER A 75 -11.67 17.35 0.98
CA SER A 75 -12.29 18.02 -0.18
C SER A 75 -13.69 17.49 -0.57
N ILE A 76 -14.15 16.36 -0.02
CA ILE A 76 -15.45 15.78 -0.42
C ILE A 76 -16.64 16.35 0.39
N THR A 77 -16.42 16.94 1.57
CA THR A 77 -17.51 17.48 2.40
C THR A 77 -18.04 18.84 1.96
N ASN A 78 -17.41 19.54 1.00
CA ASN A 78 -17.81 20.90 0.62
C ASN A 78 -18.69 21.00 -0.64
N ILE A 79 -19.23 19.89 -1.17
CA ILE A 79 -20.04 19.88 -2.40
C ILE A 79 -21.53 19.56 -2.16
N LYS A 80 -22.02 19.55 -0.91
CA LYS A 80 -23.42 19.20 -0.59
C LYS A 80 -24.21 20.21 0.26
N SER A 81 -23.80 21.48 0.33
CA SER A 81 -24.56 22.52 1.08
C SER A 81 -25.20 23.61 0.20
N SER A 82 -25.40 23.36 -1.10
CA SER A 82 -26.14 24.31 -1.97
C SER A 82 -27.06 23.55 -2.91
N ALA A 83 -28.17 23.06 -2.38
CA ALA A 83 -29.43 22.79 -3.08
C ALA A 83 -30.58 22.86 -2.07
#